data_AF-A0A7J3JQ32-F1
#
_entry.id   AF-A0A7J3JQ32-F1
#
_cell.length_a   1.000
_cell.length_b   1.000
_cell.length_c   1.000
_cell.angle_alpha   90.00
_cell.angle_beta   90.00
_cell.angle_gamma   90.00
#
_symmetry.space_group_name_H-M   'P 1'
#
loop_
_entity.id
_entity.type
_entity.pdbx_description
1 polymer ?
#
loop_
_entity_poly.entity_id
_entity_poly.type
_entity_poly.pdbx_seq_one_letter_code
_entity_poly.pdbx_strand_id
1 'polypeptide(L)'
;MPIYKTGLLMFQKYQAKFDPTTIGNRFTQVKDVALARAQEGMVTIATIRDLVRPLLDQAGVTGGLRGTYIAFALALAKRTIRQKGDSAINIATGLKSYFVQAYGLNPDLCDRIVSLVVSWAGYY
;
A
#
# COMPACT_ATOMS: atom_id res chain seq x y z
N MET A 1 17.32 -8.60 32.33
CA MET A 1 16.14 -8.59 31.42
C MET A 1 16.05 -7.22 30.77
N PRO A 2 15.74 -7.11 29.48
CA PRO A 2 15.49 -5.81 28.85
C PRO A 2 14.31 -5.13 29.56
N ILE A 3 14.49 -3.90 30.02
CA ILE A 3 13.43 -3.12 30.69
C ILE A 3 12.22 -3.04 29.75
N TYR A 4 11.04 -3.48 30.22
CA TYR A 4 9.79 -3.34 29.49
C TYR A 4 9.51 -1.85 29.26
N LYS A 5 9.43 -1.42 28.00
CA LYS A 5 9.25 -0.01 27.65
C LYS A 5 7.79 0.37 27.84
N THR A 6 7.52 1.05 28.95
CA THR A 6 6.21 1.65 29.23
C THR A 6 5.94 2.83 28.30
N GLY A 7 4.67 3.25 28.17
CA GLY A 7 4.30 4.43 27.39
C GLY A 7 5.06 5.69 27.79
N LEU A 8 5.37 5.84 29.09
CA LEU A 8 6.18 6.94 29.60
C LEU A 8 7.62 6.90 29.05
N LEU A 9 8.28 5.73 29.09
CA LEU A 9 9.63 5.57 28.54
C LEU A 9 9.64 5.79 27.02
N MET A 10 8.55 5.47 26.31
CA MET A 10 8.40 5.76 24.89
C MET A 10 8.29 7.27 24.62
N PHE A 11 7.50 7.99 25.41
CA PHE A 11 7.36 9.44 25.28
C PHE A 11 8.65 10.19 25.61
N GLN A 12 9.33 9.84 26.70
CA GLN A 12 10.63 10.44 27.06
C GLN A 12 11.66 10.24 25.95
N LYS A 13 11.71 9.05 25.36
CA LYS A 13 12.57 8.78 24.19
C LYS A 13 12.17 9.61 22.97
N TYR A 14 10.87 9.82 22.74
CA TYR A 14 10.38 10.67 21.65
C TYR A 14 10.83 12.12 21.86
N GLN A 15 10.59 12.68 23.05
CA GLN A 15 11.00 14.04 23.42
C GLN A 15 12.50 14.26 23.21
N ALA A 16 13.34 13.33 23.69
CA ALA A 16 14.79 13.42 23.52
C ALA A 16 15.26 13.37 22.05
N LYS A 17 14.47 12.78 21.15
CA LYS A 17 14.78 12.70 19.72
C LYS A 17 14.22 13.87 18.91
N PHE A 18 13.36 14.69 19.50
CA PHE A 18 12.68 15.78 18.82
C PHE A 18 13.51 17.06 18.84
N ASP A 19 14.77 16.96 18.43
CA ASP A 19 15.68 18.11 18.27
C ASP A 19 15.53 18.71 16.86
N PRO A 20 15.01 19.95 16.72
CA PRO A 20 14.76 20.57 15.43
C PRO A 20 16.01 20.68 14.54
N THR A 21 17.17 20.96 15.13
CA THR A 21 18.42 21.15 14.37
C THR A 21 18.87 19.84 13.74
N THR A 22 18.93 18.77 14.53
CA THR A 22 19.26 17.44 14.00
C THR A 22 18.25 16.97 12.95
N ILE A 23 16.96 17.24 13.17
CA ILE A 23 15.90 16.88 12.22
C ILE A 23 16.09 17.63 10.90
N GLY A 24 16.30 18.95 10.94
CA GLY A 24 16.54 19.77 9.75
C GLY A 24 17.76 19.31 8.96
N ASN A 25 18.88 19.04 9.64
CA ASN A 25 20.08 18.52 9.01
C ASN A 25 19.83 17.18 8.29
N ARG A 26 19.07 16.26 8.89
CA ARG A 26 18.73 14.99 8.25
C ARG A 26 17.89 15.17 6.99
N PHE A 27 16.90 16.07 7.01
CA PHE A 27 16.10 16.35 5.82
C PHE A 27 16.96 16.81 4.64
N THR A 28 17.93 17.69 4.88
CA THR A 28 18.88 18.14 3.86
C THR A 28 19.75 16.98 3.36
N GLN A 29 20.30 16.18 4.28
CA GLN A 29 21.22 15.07 3.95
C GLN A 29 20.57 13.96 3.10
N VAL A 30 19.28 13.65 3.33
CA VAL A 30 18.60 12.56 2.62
C VAL A 30 17.65 13.04 1.53
N LYS A 31 17.63 14.34 1.21
CA LYS A 31 16.66 14.95 0.27
C LYS A 31 16.59 14.20 -1.05
N ASP A 32 17.73 13.97 -1.69
CA ASP A 32 17.75 13.37 -3.03
C ASP A 32 17.31 11.90 -3.02
N VAL A 33 17.72 11.15 -2.00
CA VAL A 33 17.27 9.77 -1.77
C VAL A 33 15.77 9.73 -1.52
N ALA A 34 15.23 10.68 -0.76
CA ALA A 34 13.81 10.79 -0.48
C ALA A 34 13.01 11.14 -1.75
N LEU A 35 13.50 12.07 -2.57
CA LEU A 35 12.87 12.44 -3.84
C LEU A 35 12.85 11.29 -4.84
N ALA A 36 13.96 10.57 -5.00
CA ALA A 36 14.03 9.41 -5.89
C ALA A 36 13.02 8.31 -5.48
N ARG A 37 12.95 8.00 -4.17
CA ARG A 37 12.00 7.03 -3.64
C ARG A 37 10.54 7.51 -3.73
N ALA A 38 10.31 8.80 -3.54
CA ALA A 38 8.98 9.39 -3.70
C ALA A 38 8.51 9.27 -5.15
N GLN A 39 9.37 9.58 -6.11
CA GLN A 39 9.08 9.42 -7.54
C GLN A 39 8.71 7.98 -7.89
N GLU A 40 9.53 7.01 -7.48
CA GLU A 40 9.25 5.58 -7.71
C GLU A 40 7.88 5.16 -7.13
N GLY A 41 7.60 5.57 -5.88
CA GLY A 41 6.34 5.26 -5.22
C GLY A 41 5.13 5.90 -5.89
N MET A 42 5.23 7.17 -6.30
CA MET A 42 4.16 7.88 -7.00
C MET A 42 3.86 7.27 -8.36
N VAL A 43 4.90 6.94 -9.13
CA VAL A 43 4.77 6.27 -10.43
C VAL A 43 4.11 4.91 -10.26
N THR A 44 4.57 4.10 -9.29
CA THR A 44 3.97 2.79 -8.97
C THR A 44 2.46 2.91 -8.69
N ILE A 45 2.05 3.85 -7.84
CA ILE A 45 0.64 4.07 -7.50
C ILE A 45 -0.17 4.52 -8.73
N ALA A 46 0.40 5.41 -9.56
CA ALA A 46 -0.25 5.86 -10.78
C ALA A 46 -0.48 4.70 -11.75
N THR A 47 0.55 3.88 -12.00
CA THR A 47 0.45 2.70 -12.88
C THR A 47 -0.64 1.74 -12.43
N ILE A 48 -0.71 1.39 -11.14
CA ILE A 48 -1.75 0.49 -10.63
C ILE A 48 -3.15 1.09 -10.83
N ARG A 49 -3.31 2.40 -10.62
CA ARG A 49 -4.59 3.08 -10.84
C ARG A 49 -4.99 3.05 -12.32
N ASP A 50 -4.05 3.31 -13.21
CA ASP A 50 -4.32 3.36 -14.65
C ASP A 50 -4.59 1.96 -15.24
N LEU A 51 -4.07 0.90 -14.62
CA LEU A 51 -4.45 -0.48 -14.94
C LEU A 51 -5.89 -0.81 -14.51
N VAL A 52 -6.30 -0.39 -13.32
CA VAL A 52 -7.59 -0.78 -12.73
C VAL A 52 -8.75 0.08 -13.21
N ARG A 53 -8.51 1.37 -13.51
CA ARG A 53 -9.56 2.31 -13.94
C ARG A 53 -10.37 1.81 -15.15
N PRO A 54 -9.77 1.36 -16.27
CA PRO A 54 -10.51 0.85 -17.43
C PRO A 54 -11.39 -0.36 -17.09
N LEU A 55 -10.93 -1.22 -16.18
CA LEU A 55 -11.68 -2.38 -15.74
C LEU A 55 -12.93 -2.00 -14.95
N LEU A 56 -12.81 -0.97 -14.09
CA LEU A 56 -13.95 -0.41 -13.37
C LEU A 56 -14.92 0.31 -14.32
N ASP A 57 -14.40 0.98 -15.35
CA ASP A 57 -15.22 1.66 -16.37
C ASP A 57 -16.04 0.64 -17.18
N GLN A 58 -15.41 -0.45 -17.63
CA GLN A 58 -16.08 -1.56 -18.32
C GLN A 58 -17.15 -2.23 -17.44
N ALA A 59 -16.93 -2.29 -16.13
CA ALA A 59 -17.87 -2.87 -15.17
C ALA A 59 -18.96 -1.89 -14.70
N GLY A 60 -18.98 -0.65 -15.22
CA GLY A 60 -19.97 0.37 -14.84
C GLY A 60 -19.83 0.88 -13.40
N VAL A 61 -18.67 0.68 -12.76
CA VAL A 61 -18.44 1.08 -11.36
C VAL A 61 -18.14 2.57 -11.30
N THR A 62 -19.08 3.32 -10.74
CA THR A 62 -19.01 4.78 -10.61
C THR A 62 -19.08 5.24 -9.14
N GLY A 63 -18.92 6.53 -8.90
CA GLY A 63 -19.05 7.14 -7.57
C GLY A 63 -18.02 6.67 -6.54
N GLY A 64 -18.39 6.77 -5.26
CA GLY A 64 -17.49 6.48 -4.13
C GLY A 64 -17.00 5.02 -4.10
N LEU A 65 -17.79 4.07 -4.61
CA LEU A 65 -17.43 2.65 -4.65
C LEU A 65 -16.18 2.39 -5.49
N ARG A 66 -15.94 3.21 -6.52
CA ARG A 66 -14.70 3.17 -7.33
C ARG A 66 -13.45 3.35 -6.46
N GLY A 67 -13.52 4.22 -5.45
CA GLY A 67 -12.43 4.45 -4.50
C GLY A 67 -12.09 3.18 -3.71
N THR A 68 -13.09 2.40 -3.31
CA THR A 68 -12.91 1.17 -2.55
C THR A 68 -12.20 0.08 -3.38
N TYR A 69 -12.55 -0.08 -4.66
CA TYR A 69 -11.83 -0.99 -5.55
C TYR A 69 -10.39 -0.57 -5.81
N ILE A 70 -10.13 0.74 -5.95
CA ILE A 70 -8.77 1.26 -6.08
C ILE A 70 -7.98 1.01 -4.79
N ALA A 71 -8.60 1.18 -3.62
CA ALA A 71 -7.98 0.88 -2.33
C ALA A 71 -7.61 -0.62 -2.22
N PHE A 72 -8.50 -1.51 -2.66
CA PHE A 72 -8.21 -2.95 -2.75
C PHE A 72 -7.00 -3.23 -3.63
N ALA A 73 -6.96 -2.68 -4.84
CA ALA A 73 -5.85 -2.87 -5.78
C ALA A 73 -4.50 -2.37 -5.22
N LEU A 74 -4.48 -1.20 -4.58
CA LEU A 74 -3.27 -0.63 -3.97
C LEU A 74 -2.81 -1.43 -2.76
N ALA A 75 -3.75 -1.91 -1.94
CA ALA A 75 -3.44 -2.78 -0.80
C ALA A 75 -2.86 -4.12 -1.27
N LEU A 76 -3.37 -4.69 -2.36
CA LEU A 76 -2.84 -5.89 -2.97
C LEU A 76 -1.41 -5.67 -3.47
N ALA A 77 -1.19 -4.65 -4.30
CA ALA A 77 0.12 -4.32 -4.85
C ALA A 77 1.19 -4.10 -3.77
N LYS A 78 0.86 -3.37 -2.70
CA LYS A 78 1.76 -3.15 -1.56
C LYS A 78 2.31 -4.45 -0.96
N ARG A 79 1.51 -5.51 -0.99
CA ARG A 79 1.87 -6.82 -0.43
C ARG A 79 2.55 -7.71 -1.46
N THR A 80 2.04 -7.76 -2.69
CA THR A 80 2.54 -8.64 -3.76
C THR A 80 3.85 -8.18 -4.37
N ILE A 81 4.21 -6.89 -4.27
CA ILE A 81 5.56 -6.42 -4.60
C ILE A 81 6.60 -7.02 -3.63
N ARG A 82 6.22 -7.24 -2.35
CA ARG A 82 7.14 -7.69 -1.30
C ARG A 82 7.15 -9.19 -1.08
N GLN A 83 6.04 -9.86 -1.41
CA GLN A 83 5.82 -11.28 -1.17
C GLN A 83 5.55 -11.97 -2.50
N LYS A 84 6.15 -13.14 -2.72
CA LYS A 84 6.05 -13.90 -3.97
C LYS A 84 5.60 -15.35 -3.68
N GLY A 85 5.24 -16.10 -4.71
CA GLY A 85 4.79 -17.49 -4.61
C GLY A 85 3.54 -17.66 -3.74
N ASP A 86 3.45 -18.77 -3.00
CA ASP A 86 2.28 -19.13 -2.19
C ASP A 86 1.92 -18.07 -1.14
N SER A 87 2.90 -17.34 -0.61
CA SER A 87 2.64 -16.25 0.32
C SER A 87 1.85 -15.11 -0.34
N ALA A 88 2.11 -14.81 -1.61
CA ALA A 88 1.38 -13.78 -2.34
C ALA A 88 -0.08 -14.20 -2.58
N ILE A 89 -0.29 -15.47 -2.91
CA ILE A 89 -1.60 -16.07 -3.12
C ILE A 89 -2.44 -15.99 -1.84
N ASN A 90 -1.89 -16.44 -0.71
CA ASN A 90 -2.61 -16.40 0.58
C ASN A 90 -3.01 -14.98 0.99
N ILE A 91 -2.12 -14.00 0.77
CA ILE A 91 -2.43 -12.59 1.05
C ILE A 91 -3.51 -12.06 0.10
N ALA A 92 -3.43 -12.37 -1.20
CA ALA A 92 -4.43 -11.94 -2.17
C ALA A 92 -5.82 -12.49 -1.82
N THR A 93 -5.90 -13.77 -1.46
CA THR A 93 -7.14 -14.45 -1.05
C THR A 93 -7.73 -13.82 0.22
N GLY A 94 -6.92 -13.60 1.25
CA GLY A 94 -7.38 -12.98 2.49
C GLY A 94 -7.84 -11.54 2.29
N LEU A 95 -7.12 -10.77 1.48
CA LEU A 95 -7.47 -9.38 1.17
C LEU A 95 -8.77 -9.31 0.36
N LYS A 96 -8.95 -10.19 -0.63
CA LYS A 96 -10.21 -10.28 -1.38
C LYS A 96 -11.37 -10.55 -0.43
N SER A 97 -11.24 -11.57 0.43
CA SER A 97 -12.28 -11.92 1.40
C SER A 97 -12.67 -10.74 2.28
N TYR A 98 -11.68 -10.01 2.80
CA TYR A 98 -11.92 -8.82 3.62
C TYR A 98 -12.72 -7.75 2.87
N PHE A 99 -12.32 -7.41 1.64
CA PHE A 99 -12.99 -6.34 0.90
C PHE A 99 -14.39 -6.72 0.41
N VAL A 100 -14.58 -7.98 0.01
CA VAL A 100 -15.90 -8.51 -0.35
C VAL A 100 -16.84 -8.48 0.85
N GLN A 101 -16.39 -8.96 2.01
CA GLN A 101 -17.24 -9.08 3.20
C GLN A 101 -17.50 -7.73 3.89
N ALA A 102 -16.46 -6.91 4.07
CA ALA A 102 -16.56 -5.67 4.83
C ALA A 102 -17.15 -4.51 4.01
N TYR A 103 -16.93 -4.50 2.69
CA TYR A 103 -17.35 -3.39 1.82
C TYR A 103 -18.29 -3.80 0.69
N GLY A 104 -18.72 -5.07 0.64
CA GLY A 104 -19.67 -5.54 -0.37
C GLY A 104 -19.14 -5.48 -1.80
N LEU A 105 -17.83 -5.58 -2.00
CA LEU A 105 -17.26 -5.60 -3.35
C LEU A 105 -17.67 -6.86 -4.10
N ASN A 106 -17.87 -6.73 -5.41
CA ASN A 106 -18.16 -7.85 -6.30
C ASN A 106 -16.94 -8.80 -6.36
N PRO A 107 -17.09 -10.08 -5.96
CA PRO A 107 -15.98 -11.03 -5.94
C PRO A 107 -15.32 -11.24 -7.30
N ASP A 108 -16.09 -11.28 -8.38
CA ASP A 108 -15.59 -11.54 -9.74
C ASP A 108 -14.76 -10.36 -10.25
N LEU A 109 -15.19 -9.13 -9.94
CA LEU A 109 -14.43 -7.94 -10.28
C LEU A 109 -13.14 -7.87 -9.46
N CYS A 110 -13.19 -8.27 -8.20
CA CYS A 110 -12.00 -8.42 -7.37
C CYS A 110 -11.01 -9.46 -7.94
N ASP A 111 -11.47 -10.59 -8.47
CA ASP A 111 -10.57 -11.59 -9.09
C ASP A 111 -9.86 -11.05 -10.32
N ARG A 112 -10.57 -10.30 -11.16
CA ARG A 112 -9.95 -9.65 -12.33
C ARG A 112 -8.89 -8.63 -11.90
N ILE A 113 -9.16 -7.86 -10.84
CA ILE A 113 -8.17 -6.95 -10.25
C ILE A 113 -6.97 -7.71 -9.70
N VAL A 114 -7.19 -8.84 -9.02
CA VAL A 114 -6.11 -9.68 -8.48
C VAL A 114 -5.20 -10.17 -9.61
N SER A 115 -5.78 -10.75 -10.66
CA SER A 115 -5.02 -11.24 -11.81
C SER A 115 -4.18 -10.12 -12.46
N LEU A 116 -4.76 -8.94 -12.63
CA LEU A 116 -4.08 -7.81 -13.27
C LEU A 116 -2.91 -7.29 -12.43
N VAL A 117 -3.15 -7.06 -11.14
CA VAL A 117 -2.17 -6.48 -10.21
C VAL A 117 -1.06 -7.48 -9.86
N VAL A 118 -1.39 -8.76 -9.68
CA VAL A 118 -0.39 -9.81 -9.40
C VAL A 118 0.49 -10.04 -10.62
N SER A 119 -0.09 -10.05 -11.83
CA SER A 119 0.67 -10.14 -13.07
C SER A 119 1.67 -8.98 -13.17
N TRP A 120 1.19 -7.73 -13.04
CA TRP A 120 2.06 -6.55 -13.03
C TRP A 120 3.15 -6.63 -11.94
N ALA A 121 2.79 -7.01 -10.71
CA ALA A 121 3.74 -7.14 -9.61
C ALA A 121 4.73 -8.31 -9.79
N GLY A 122 4.45 -9.27 -10.65
CA GLY A 122 5.39 -10.34 -11.02
C GLY A 122 6.51 -9.87 -11.93
N TYR A 123 6.25 -8.84 -12.76
CA TYR A 123 7.24 -8.20 -13.63
C TYR A 123 8.07 -7.11 -12.94
N TYR A 124 7.62 -6.66 -11.76
CA TYR A 124 8.29 -5.67 -10.90
C TYR A 124 9.20 -6.35 -9.86
#